data_AF-A0A964ENV5-F1
#
_entry.id   AF-A0A964ENV5-F1
#
_cell.length_a   1.000
_cell.length_b   1.000
_cell.length_c   1.000
_cell.angle_alpha   90.00
_cell.angle_beta   90.00
_cell.angle_gamma   90.00
#
_symmetry.space_group_name_H-M   'P 1'
#
loop_
_entity.id
_entity.type
_entity.pdbx_description
1 polymer ?
#
loop_
_entity_poly.entity_id
_entity_poly.type
_entity_poly.pdbx_seq_one_letter_code
_entity_poly.pdbx_strand_id
1 'polypeptide(L)'
;MENRNPFDHSYFIGYVNEVSPQVVKVHFPSSTLLQSYTFKGENLNGGLVGSFVVIEGEQHGFLGKILELSLPEKERLELSEKSFKNKDFHPTGKIEILLSFDLFEPTKVEKGLNALPVIGAKVFVCSSNFIKGYFRKFGVKDGAIGTSPVFELGTLTYDKSASIEISQQALFGRHCAVVGTTGGGKSFTVSKLLEGVASNKGKAILIDATGEYATQDSNGYSDQPSILSKESFFHYSNLTVGDLFVLLRPSGQVQQPILLDAIQSLKLVKIANREGKNLSHIKNGVLIKQKADKKPVFDLYNEFSDEIEAGFADFDIQNLTQQLRRECVYDSNDYGNDITKWGDIDKRKYENSTSLFLRTETLVQSDSFKRIFGFGKQKDDDGEFVSSPKNRTV
;
A
#
# COMPACT_ATOMS: atom_id res chain seq x y z
N MET A 1 -5.72 32.27 6.91
CA MET A 1 -6.57 32.00 8.09
C MET A 1 -5.78 32.45 9.30
N GLU A 2 -6.26 33.46 10.02
CA GLU A 2 -5.60 33.93 11.24
C GLU A 2 -5.43 32.76 12.21
N ASN A 3 -4.21 32.55 12.69
CA ASN A 3 -3.92 31.63 13.78
C ASN A 3 -4.65 32.16 15.01
N ARG A 4 -5.86 31.65 15.26
CA ARG A 4 -6.63 32.00 16.45
C ARG A 4 -5.93 31.39 17.66
N ASN A 5 -5.64 32.22 18.65
CA ASN A 5 -5.09 31.78 19.93
C ASN A 5 -6.03 30.71 20.53
N PRO A 6 -5.58 29.45 20.72
CA PRO A 6 -6.42 28.40 21.27
C PRO A 6 -6.77 28.60 22.76
N PHE A 7 -6.12 29.55 23.43
CA PHE A 7 -6.28 29.85 24.86
C PHE A 7 -7.11 31.13 25.13
N ASP A 8 -8.02 31.49 24.24
CA ASP A 8 -8.97 32.59 24.47
C ASP A 8 -9.85 32.27 25.69
N HIS A 9 -10.04 33.24 26.58
CA HIS A 9 -10.87 33.07 27.79
C HIS A 9 -12.30 32.64 27.47
N SER A 10 -12.84 33.02 26.31
CA SER A 10 -14.18 32.57 25.89
C SER A 10 -14.25 31.07 25.58
N TYR A 11 -13.11 30.38 25.42
CA TYR A 11 -13.03 28.93 25.23
C TYR A 11 -12.85 28.16 26.54
N PHE A 12 -12.66 28.84 27.67
CA PHE A 12 -12.34 28.20 28.95
C PHE A 12 -13.48 27.31 29.46
N ILE A 13 -13.14 26.10 29.91
CA ILE A 13 -14.11 25.14 30.46
C ILE A 13 -13.71 24.56 31.82
N GLY A 14 -12.43 24.47 32.16
CA GLY A 14 -12.06 23.89 33.45
C GLY A 14 -10.57 23.84 33.74
N TYR A 15 -10.22 23.08 34.77
CA TYR A 15 -8.85 22.95 35.28
C TYR A 15 -8.44 21.49 35.40
N VAL A 16 -7.18 21.19 35.07
CA VAL A 16 -6.58 19.90 35.34
C VAL A 16 -6.50 19.65 36.83
N ASN A 17 -7.01 18.51 37.30
CA ASN A 17 -6.95 18.13 38.72
C ASN A 17 -6.05 16.92 38.99
N GLU A 18 -5.82 16.05 37.99
CA GLU A 18 -4.96 14.87 38.11
C GLU A 18 -4.29 14.58 36.76
N VAL A 19 -3.02 14.21 36.78
CA VAL A 19 -2.23 13.93 35.58
C VAL A 19 -1.70 12.51 35.67
N SER A 20 -2.07 11.66 34.72
CA SER A 20 -1.48 10.34 34.50
C SER A 20 -0.77 10.30 33.14
N PRO A 21 0.07 9.29 32.85
CA PRO A 21 0.86 9.25 31.60
C PRO A 21 0.05 9.27 30.29
N GLN A 22 -1.21 8.83 30.31
CA GLN A 22 -2.06 8.74 29.11
C GLN A 22 -3.33 9.57 29.20
N VAL A 23 -3.79 9.85 30.43
CA VAL A 23 -5.08 10.48 30.70
C VAL A 23 -4.90 11.56 31.75
N VAL A 24 -5.57 12.67 31.54
CA VAL A 24 -5.66 13.78 32.48
C VAL A 24 -7.09 13.89 32.96
N LYS A 25 -7.28 13.99 34.28
CA LYS A 25 -8.60 14.31 34.83
C LYS A 25 -8.74 15.82 34.94
N VAL A 26 -9.93 16.29 34.61
CA VAL A 26 -10.29 17.70 34.61
C VAL A 26 -11.50 17.91 35.47
N HIS A 27 -11.46 18.99 36.23
CA HIS A 27 -12.59 19.49 36.99
C HIS A 27 -13.21 20.67 36.24
N PHE A 28 -14.51 20.60 36.02
CA PHE A 28 -15.30 21.67 35.41
C PHE A 28 -15.99 22.45 36.53
N PRO A 29 -15.62 23.72 36.76
CA PRO A 29 -16.15 24.52 37.87
C PRO A 29 -17.66 24.78 37.79
N SER A 30 -18.24 24.64 36.60
CA SER A 30 -19.66 24.83 36.38
C SER A 30 -20.13 23.97 35.22
N SER A 31 -21.27 23.33 35.40
CA SER A 31 -21.98 22.58 34.36
C SER A 31 -22.39 23.46 33.17
N THR A 32 -22.54 24.78 33.38
CA THR A 32 -22.88 25.74 32.32
C THR A 32 -21.77 25.90 31.29
N LEU A 33 -20.50 25.76 31.69
CA LEU A 33 -19.34 25.83 30.80
C LEU A 33 -19.27 24.66 29.80
N LEU A 34 -19.99 23.58 30.10
CA LEU A 34 -20.08 22.40 29.23
C LEU A 34 -21.21 22.49 28.19
N GLN A 35 -22.12 23.46 28.33
CA GLN A 35 -23.22 23.65 27.39
C GLN A 35 -22.69 24.11 26.03
N SER A 36 -23.46 23.83 24.97
CA SER A 36 -23.12 24.33 23.64
C SER A 36 -23.36 25.84 23.57
N TYR A 37 -22.44 26.56 22.96
CA TYR A 37 -22.56 28.01 22.77
C TYR A 37 -21.96 28.43 21.42
N THR A 38 -22.46 29.54 20.89
CA THR A 38 -21.93 30.11 19.65
C THR A 38 -20.93 31.21 19.96
N PHE A 39 -19.72 31.10 19.41
CA PHE A 39 -18.69 32.12 19.56
C PHE A 39 -17.94 32.31 18.24
N LYS A 40 -17.77 33.58 17.81
CA LYS A 40 -17.10 33.95 16.55
C LYS A 40 -17.63 33.18 15.32
N GLY A 41 -18.94 32.92 15.29
CA GLY A 41 -19.63 32.23 14.18
C GLY A 41 -19.50 30.70 14.19
N GLU A 42 -18.91 30.12 15.23
CA GLU A 42 -18.75 28.68 15.39
C GLU A 42 -19.58 28.18 16.58
N ASN A 43 -20.22 27.01 16.44
CA ASN A 43 -20.92 26.35 17.53
C ASN A 43 -19.95 25.41 18.27
N LEU A 44 -19.63 25.75 19.52
CA LEU A 44 -18.65 25.07 20.33
C LEU A 44 -19.34 24.20 21.36
N ASN A 45 -18.81 22.98 21.55
CA ASN A 45 -19.36 22.00 22.48
C ASN A 45 -18.29 21.64 23.52
N GLY A 46 -18.44 22.17 24.75
CA GLY A 46 -17.51 21.86 25.84
C GLY A 46 -17.75 20.52 26.53
N GLY A 47 -18.99 20.01 26.47
CA GLY A 47 -19.46 18.87 27.26
C GLY A 47 -19.79 17.60 26.51
N LEU A 48 -19.31 17.40 25.28
CA LEU A 48 -19.59 16.18 24.52
C LEU A 48 -18.38 15.24 24.54
N VAL A 49 -18.61 13.98 24.92
CA VAL A 49 -17.62 12.91 24.79
C VAL A 49 -17.17 12.81 23.33
N GLY A 50 -15.86 12.75 23.13
CA GLY A 50 -15.21 12.76 21.83
C GLY A 50 -14.84 14.14 21.31
N SER A 51 -15.22 15.23 21.99
CA SER A 51 -14.80 16.59 21.64
C SER A 51 -13.32 16.79 21.90
N PHE A 52 -12.70 17.61 21.05
CA PHE A 52 -11.31 18.01 21.21
C PHE A 52 -11.21 19.22 22.14
N VAL A 53 -10.16 19.23 22.96
CA VAL A 53 -9.87 20.28 23.94
C VAL A 53 -8.39 20.61 23.90
N VAL A 54 -8.04 21.83 24.28
CA VAL A 54 -6.65 22.28 24.39
C VAL A 54 -6.34 22.57 25.86
N ILE A 55 -5.20 22.10 26.33
CA ILE A 55 -4.72 22.34 27.70
C ILE A 55 -3.50 23.27 27.64
N GLU A 56 -3.53 24.33 28.44
CA GLU A 56 -2.46 25.31 28.58
C GLU A 56 -1.34 24.75 29.47
N GLY A 57 -0.11 24.69 28.95
CA GLY A 57 1.10 24.43 29.73
C GLY A 57 2.04 25.63 29.72
N GLU A 58 3.22 25.49 30.31
CA GLU A 58 4.18 26.61 30.43
C GLU A 58 4.90 26.94 29.12
N GLN A 59 5.44 25.91 28.45
CA GLN A 59 6.13 26.05 27.14
C GLN A 59 5.44 25.25 26.02
N HIS A 60 4.50 24.38 26.39
CA HIS A 60 3.80 23.51 25.46
C HIS A 60 2.29 23.64 25.67
N GLY A 61 1.54 23.60 24.58
CA GLY A 61 0.11 23.32 24.60
C GLY A 61 -0.13 21.84 24.33
N PHE A 62 -1.26 21.33 24.81
CA PHE A 62 -1.62 19.92 24.60
C PHE A 62 -2.97 19.84 23.90
N LEU A 63 -3.05 19.04 22.83
CA LEU A 63 -4.33 18.68 22.22
C LEU A 63 -4.79 17.36 22.85
N GLY A 64 -6.02 17.37 23.39
CA GLY A 64 -6.63 16.21 24.00
C GLY A 64 -8.04 15.94 23.49
N LYS A 65 -8.56 14.77 23.83
CA LYS A 65 -9.92 14.34 23.51
C LYS A 65 -10.65 13.89 24.78
N ILE A 66 -11.85 14.42 24.98
CA ILE A 66 -12.71 14.01 26.11
C ILE A 66 -13.14 12.55 25.90
N LEU A 67 -12.75 11.66 26.81
CA LEU A 67 -13.14 10.25 26.81
C LEU A 67 -14.38 9.99 27.66
N GLU A 68 -14.51 10.69 28.78
CA GLU A 68 -15.55 10.46 29.77
C GLU A 68 -15.91 11.77 30.45
N LEU A 69 -17.19 11.94 30.79
CA LEU A 69 -17.71 12.98 31.66
C LEU A 69 -18.58 12.34 32.73
N SER A 70 -18.40 12.75 33.98
CA SER A 70 -19.13 12.22 35.12
C SER A 70 -19.34 13.30 36.18
N LEU A 71 -20.39 13.15 36.98
CA LEU A 71 -20.59 13.97 38.18
C LEU A 71 -19.93 13.28 39.39
N PRO A 72 -19.38 14.05 40.34
CA PRO A 72 -18.96 13.52 41.63
C PRO A 72 -20.08 12.74 42.32
N GLU A 73 -19.77 11.65 43.02
CA GLU A 73 -20.79 10.77 43.63
C GLU A 73 -21.77 11.53 44.54
N LYS A 74 -21.29 12.49 45.33
CA LYS A 74 -22.13 13.31 46.21
C LYS A 74 -23.18 14.09 45.42
N GLU A 75 -22.80 14.66 44.28
CA GLU A 75 -23.72 15.43 43.41
C GLU A 75 -24.65 14.52 42.62
N ARG A 76 -24.18 13.32 42.25
CA ARG A 76 -25.00 12.32 41.56
C ARG A 76 -26.18 11.85 42.41
N LEU A 77 -26.02 11.81 43.72
CA LEU A 77 -27.09 11.44 44.67
C LEU A 77 -28.15 12.55 44.83
N GLU A 78 -27.85 13.79 44.40
CA GLU A 78 -28.75 14.94 44.47
C GLU A 78 -29.50 15.21 43.14
N LEU A 79 -29.39 14.30 42.17
CA LEU A 79 -30.01 14.43 40.85
C LEU A 79 -31.54 14.29 40.94
N SER A 80 -32.23 15.37 40.61
CA SER A 80 -33.68 15.47 40.50
C SER A 80 -34.02 16.48 39.39
N GLU A 81 -35.22 16.41 38.81
CA GLU A 81 -35.64 17.38 37.78
C GLU A 81 -35.57 18.85 38.25
N LYS A 82 -35.75 19.09 39.55
CA LYS A 82 -35.66 20.42 40.15
C LYS A 82 -34.22 20.88 40.38
N SER A 83 -33.28 19.97 40.63
CA SER A 83 -31.87 20.33 40.85
C SER A 83 -31.14 20.66 39.55
N PHE A 84 -31.50 20.05 38.41
CA PHE A 84 -30.94 20.43 37.10
C PHE A 84 -31.23 21.87 36.66
N LYS A 85 -32.29 22.51 37.17
CA LYS A 85 -32.66 23.89 36.83
C LYS A 85 -32.10 24.93 37.80
N ASN A 86 -31.80 24.54 39.04
CA ASN A 86 -31.59 25.48 40.15
C ASN A 86 -30.26 25.29 40.90
N LYS A 87 -29.49 24.24 40.58
CA LYS A 87 -28.16 24.01 41.15
C LYS A 87 -27.12 24.00 40.04
N ASP A 88 -25.96 24.58 40.34
CA ASP A 88 -24.78 24.36 39.53
C ASP A 88 -24.08 23.09 40.00
N PHE A 89 -23.65 22.29 39.03
CA PHE A 89 -22.93 21.05 39.25
C PHE A 89 -21.48 21.23 38.86
N HIS A 90 -20.59 20.38 39.39
CA HIS A 90 -19.16 20.45 39.14
C HIS A 90 -18.65 19.14 38.53
N PRO A 91 -18.92 18.90 37.24
CA PRO A 91 -18.51 17.67 36.57
C PRO A 91 -17.00 17.46 36.60
N THR A 92 -16.62 16.20 36.43
CA THR A 92 -15.26 15.77 36.16
C THR A 92 -15.19 15.08 34.82
N GLY A 93 -14.05 15.18 34.14
CA GLY A 93 -13.83 14.49 32.87
C GLY A 93 -12.49 13.80 32.81
N LYS A 94 -12.40 12.79 31.95
CA LYS A 94 -11.12 12.16 31.56
C LYS A 94 -10.79 12.59 30.14
N ILE A 95 -9.60 13.11 29.94
CA ILE A 95 -9.09 13.55 28.64
C ILE A 95 -7.86 12.73 28.29
N GLU A 96 -7.89 12.10 27.11
CA GLU A 96 -6.70 11.49 26.51
C GLU A 96 -5.85 12.59 25.87
N ILE A 97 -4.56 12.63 26.18
CA ILE A 97 -3.63 13.55 25.51
C ILE A 97 -3.16 12.89 24.22
N LEU A 98 -3.42 13.56 23.09
CA LEU A 98 -3.09 13.04 21.78
C LEU A 98 -1.70 13.47 21.32
N LEU A 99 -1.29 14.70 21.68
CA LEU A 99 -0.01 15.30 21.31
C LEU A 99 0.26 16.59 22.09
N SER A 100 1.51 17.05 22.03
CA SER A 100 1.96 18.38 22.45
C SER A 100 2.40 19.24 21.25
N PHE A 101 2.32 20.55 21.40
CA PHE A 101 2.78 21.54 20.43
C PHE A 101 3.43 22.74 21.14
N ASP A 102 4.33 23.45 20.47
CA ASP A 102 4.95 24.67 20.98
C ASP A 102 3.91 25.81 21.04
N LEU A 103 3.83 26.53 22.17
CA LEU A 103 2.90 27.66 22.33
C LEU A 103 3.15 28.82 21.36
N PHE A 104 4.40 29.03 20.95
CA PHE A 104 4.82 30.07 20.02
C PHE A 104 4.61 29.64 18.56
N GLU A 105 4.62 28.32 18.30
CA GLU A 105 4.27 27.74 17.00
C GLU A 105 3.18 26.64 17.13
N PRO A 106 1.92 26.98 17.48
CA PRO A 106 0.88 25.98 17.80
C PRO A 106 0.52 25.02 16.67
N THR A 107 0.92 25.38 15.45
CA THR A 107 0.66 24.59 14.25
C THR A 107 1.77 23.60 13.90
N LYS A 108 2.89 23.64 14.64
CA LYS A 108 4.01 22.71 14.47
C LYS A 108 3.81 21.53 15.39
N VAL A 109 3.76 20.34 14.78
CA VAL A 109 3.53 19.10 15.51
C VAL A 109 4.85 18.60 16.08
N GLU A 110 4.93 18.47 17.39
CA GLU A 110 5.96 17.66 18.02
C GLU A 110 5.52 16.19 18.05
N LYS A 111 6.42 15.30 17.63
CA LYS A 111 6.13 13.86 17.62
C LYS A 111 6.41 13.29 19.00
N GLY A 112 5.36 12.76 19.64
CA GLY A 112 5.44 12.18 20.99
C GLY A 112 4.97 13.17 22.06
N LEU A 113 4.76 12.64 23.27
CA LEU A 113 4.47 13.45 24.45
C LEU A 113 5.80 13.79 25.12
N ASN A 114 6.38 14.93 24.75
CA ASN A 114 7.64 15.41 25.35
C ASN A 114 7.42 16.03 26.73
N ALA A 115 6.17 16.40 27.02
CA ALA A 115 5.73 16.97 28.29
C ALA A 115 4.33 16.47 28.63
N LEU A 116 3.92 16.68 29.87
CA LEU A 116 2.55 16.50 30.34
C LEU A 116 2.06 17.82 30.93
N PRO A 117 0.74 18.12 30.88
CA PRO A 117 0.20 19.28 31.55
C PRO A 117 0.38 19.17 33.07
N VAL A 118 0.42 20.32 33.75
CA VAL A 118 0.54 20.40 35.21
C VAL A 118 -0.84 20.42 35.88
N ILE A 119 -0.89 20.04 37.15
CA ILE A 119 -2.10 20.24 37.96
C ILE A 119 -2.40 21.74 38.05
N GLY A 120 -3.67 22.09 37.87
CA GLY A 120 -4.14 23.47 37.82
C GLY A 120 -4.08 24.11 36.42
N ALA A 121 -3.52 23.42 35.42
CA ALA A 121 -3.54 23.88 34.03
C ALA A 121 -4.97 24.14 33.54
N LYS A 122 -5.16 25.21 32.77
CA LYS A 122 -6.47 25.57 32.21
C LYS A 122 -6.78 24.71 30.98
N VAL A 123 -8.05 24.41 30.82
CA VAL A 123 -8.59 23.57 29.75
C VAL A 123 -9.61 24.38 28.96
N PHE A 124 -9.49 24.32 27.64
CA PHE A 124 -10.25 25.12 26.69
C PHE A 124 -10.92 24.22 25.64
N VAL A 125 -12.10 24.60 25.15
CA VAL A 125 -12.70 23.98 23.98
C VAL A 125 -11.78 24.20 22.78
N CYS A 126 -11.50 23.14 22.02
CA CYS A 126 -10.72 23.28 20.81
C CYS A 126 -11.60 23.78 19.66
N SER A 127 -11.26 24.94 19.09
CA SER A 127 -11.97 25.43 17.90
C SER A 127 -11.71 24.52 16.70
N SER A 128 -12.71 24.34 15.85
CA SER A 128 -12.64 23.56 14.62
C SER A 128 -11.60 24.10 13.66
N ASN A 129 -11.39 25.42 13.63
CA ASN A 129 -10.32 26.04 12.83
C ASN A 129 -8.92 25.62 13.28
N PHE A 130 -8.70 25.50 14.60
CA PHE A 130 -7.44 25.01 15.14
C PHE A 130 -7.21 23.55 14.73
N ILE A 131 -8.22 22.69 14.87
CA ILE A 131 -8.17 21.29 14.44
C ILE A 131 -7.91 21.14 12.94
N LYS A 132 -8.61 21.92 12.10
CA LYS A 132 -8.40 21.92 10.64
C LYS A 132 -6.96 22.28 10.27
N GLY A 133 -6.44 23.36 10.86
CA GLY A 133 -5.06 23.79 10.64
C GLY A 133 -4.05 22.73 11.04
N TYR A 134 -4.32 22.01 12.13
CA TYR A 134 -3.51 20.91 12.60
C TYR A 134 -3.48 19.74 11.62
N PHE A 135 -4.64 19.18 11.25
CA PHE A 135 -4.72 18.03 10.33
C PHE A 135 -4.14 18.34 8.95
N ARG A 136 -4.31 19.57 8.46
CA ARG A 136 -3.78 19.99 7.15
C ARG A 136 -2.25 19.98 7.11
N LYS A 137 -1.58 20.28 8.22
CA LYS A 137 -0.10 20.32 8.31
C LYS A 137 0.49 19.00 8.81
N PHE A 138 -0.34 18.11 9.34
CA PHE A 138 0.13 16.85 9.91
C PHE A 138 0.94 16.03 8.90
N GLY A 139 2.16 15.64 9.27
CA GLY A 139 3.05 14.82 8.45
C GLY A 139 3.64 15.52 7.21
N VAL A 140 3.37 16.81 7.01
CA VAL A 140 3.95 17.62 5.92
C VAL A 140 5.32 18.16 6.35
N LYS A 141 6.30 18.15 5.44
CA LYS A 141 7.61 18.78 5.69
C LYS A 141 7.50 20.30 5.61
N ASP A 142 8.26 21.04 6.42
CA ASP A 142 8.16 22.52 6.52
C ASP A 142 8.23 23.23 5.16
N GLY A 143 9.13 22.82 4.26
CA GLY A 143 9.27 23.38 2.91
C GLY A 143 8.15 23.02 1.92
N ALA A 144 7.22 22.14 2.30
CA ALA A 144 6.07 21.72 1.48
C ALA A 144 4.73 22.19 2.08
N ILE A 145 4.75 22.97 3.16
CA ILE A 145 3.54 23.54 3.76
C ILE A 145 2.92 24.53 2.77
N GLY A 146 1.65 24.30 2.41
CA GLY A 146 0.90 25.12 1.46
C GLY A 146 0.99 24.67 -0.01
N THR A 147 1.96 23.83 -0.36
CA THR A 147 2.10 23.23 -1.71
C THR A 147 1.78 21.74 -1.75
N SER A 148 1.84 21.04 -0.62
CA SER A 148 1.49 19.63 -0.51
C SER A 148 0.02 19.40 -0.92
N PRO A 149 -0.27 18.43 -1.81
CA PRO A 149 -1.64 18.12 -2.20
C PRO A 149 -2.44 17.62 -1.00
N VAL A 150 -3.59 18.22 -0.80
CA VAL A 150 -4.54 17.87 0.27
C VAL A 150 -5.86 17.44 -0.35
N PHE A 151 -6.64 16.67 0.39
CA PHE A 151 -8.01 16.36 0.03
C PHE A 151 -8.87 16.26 1.28
N GLU A 152 -10.17 16.50 1.11
CA GLU A 152 -11.16 16.34 2.16
C GLU A 152 -11.36 14.85 2.49
N LEU A 153 -11.12 14.49 3.75
CA LEU A 153 -11.29 13.11 4.22
C LEU A 153 -12.64 12.89 4.91
N GLY A 154 -13.16 13.91 5.60
CA GLY A 154 -14.41 13.83 6.34
C GLY A 154 -14.61 15.01 7.28
N THR A 155 -15.56 14.91 8.20
CA THR A 155 -15.91 15.99 9.15
C THR A 155 -15.73 15.55 10.59
N LEU A 156 -15.64 16.50 11.52
CA LEU A 156 -15.69 16.20 12.95
C LEU A 156 -17.07 15.65 13.34
N THR A 157 -17.12 14.77 14.36
CA THR A 157 -18.37 14.12 14.79
C THR A 157 -19.34 15.08 15.46
N TYR A 158 -18.81 16.07 16.19
CA TYR A 158 -19.59 17.07 16.93
C TYR A 158 -19.78 18.38 16.15
N ASP A 159 -19.02 18.60 15.06
CA ASP A 159 -19.21 19.70 14.13
C ASP A 159 -19.11 19.20 12.69
N LYS A 160 -20.27 18.95 12.08
CA LYS A 160 -20.37 18.52 10.68
C LYS A 160 -20.04 19.62 9.67
N SER A 161 -19.99 20.89 10.09
CA SER A 161 -19.51 21.99 9.23
C SER A 161 -17.98 22.04 9.17
N ALA A 162 -17.31 21.35 10.10
CA ALA A 162 -15.87 21.27 10.14
C ALA A 162 -15.32 20.17 9.22
N SER A 163 -15.22 20.47 7.92
CA SER A 163 -14.48 19.65 6.95
C SER A 163 -12.99 19.57 7.28
N ILE A 164 -12.45 18.36 7.33
CA ILE A 164 -11.06 18.02 7.64
C ILE A 164 -10.34 17.61 6.36
N GLU A 165 -9.33 18.38 6.00
CA GLU A 165 -8.41 18.08 4.91
C GLU A 165 -7.15 17.40 5.46
N ILE A 166 -6.65 16.40 4.73
CA ILE A 166 -5.40 15.71 5.05
C ILE A 166 -4.43 15.79 3.87
N SER A 167 -3.14 15.90 4.17
CA SER A 167 -2.10 15.79 3.15
C SER A 167 -1.99 14.37 2.61
N GLN A 168 -2.01 14.25 1.28
CA GLN A 168 -1.76 12.98 0.61
C GLN A 168 -0.35 12.46 0.86
N GLN A 169 0.63 13.37 0.94
CA GLN A 169 2.01 13.00 1.19
C GLN A 169 2.16 12.40 2.59
N ALA A 170 1.45 12.95 3.58
CA ALA A 170 1.44 12.41 4.93
C ALA A 170 0.82 11.00 4.97
N LEU A 171 -0.26 10.78 4.21
CA LEU A 171 -1.00 9.52 4.21
C LEU A 171 -0.31 8.42 3.38
N PHE A 172 0.08 8.72 2.14
CA PHE A 172 0.62 7.72 1.20
C PHE A 172 2.15 7.62 1.24
N GLY A 173 2.85 8.63 1.75
CA GLY A 173 4.31 8.67 1.76
C GLY A 173 4.99 7.66 2.69
N ARG A 174 4.23 6.96 3.56
CA ARG A 174 4.74 5.97 4.52
C ARG A 174 3.95 4.66 4.53
N HIS A 175 3.29 4.35 3.41
CA HIS A 175 2.26 3.30 3.30
C HIS A 175 1.07 3.55 4.23
N CYS A 176 -0.12 3.16 3.79
CA CYS A 176 -1.37 3.35 4.53
C CYS A 176 -2.09 2.01 4.67
N ALA A 177 -2.59 1.71 5.86
CA ALA A 177 -3.44 0.55 6.12
C ALA A 177 -4.82 1.02 6.58
N VAL A 178 -5.87 0.64 5.84
CA VAL A 178 -7.26 0.86 6.24
C VAL A 178 -7.81 -0.44 6.80
N VAL A 179 -8.07 -0.47 8.11
CA VAL A 179 -8.50 -1.66 8.85
C VAL A 179 -9.89 -1.46 9.44
N GLY A 180 -10.69 -2.53 9.48
CA GLY A 180 -12.05 -2.49 10.02
C GLY A 180 -12.80 -3.80 9.82
N THR A 181 -13.90 -3.98 10.53
CA THR A 181 -14.79 -5.14 10.38
C THR A 181 -15.66 -5.02 9.11
N THR A 182 -16.33 -6.10 8.72
CA THR A 182 -17.32 -6.06 7.63
C THR A 182 -18.45 -5.10 8.00
N GLY A 183 -18.85 -4.23 7.06
CA GLY A 183 -19.82 -3.16 7.32
C GLY A 183 -19.25 -1.92 8.03
N GLY A 184 -17.99 -1.95 8.48
CA GLY A 184 -17.34 -0.81 9.17
C GLY A 184 -16.87 0.33 8.27
N GLY A 185 -17.26 0.35 6.99
CA GLY A 185 -16.93 1.43 6.06
C GLY A 185 -15.55 1.34 5.39
N LYS A 186 -14.86 0.19 5.39
CA LYS A 186 -13.54 0.04 4.75
C LYS A 186 -13.54 0.46 3.28
N SER A 187 -14.41 -0.14 2.46
CA SER A 187 -14.45 0.15 1.01
C SER A 187 -14.84 1.60 0.75
N PHE A 188 -15.74 2.16 1.55
CA PHE A 188 -16.10 3.59 1.48
C PHE A 188 -14.91 4.49 1.78
N THR A 189 -14.13 4.19 2.82
CA THR A 189 -12.90 4.92 3.15
C THR A 189 -11.89 4.82 2.01
N VAL A 190 -11.68 3.63 1.43
CA VAL A 190 -10.78 3.45 0.27
C VAL A 190 -11.25 4.28 -0.92
N SER A 191 -12.55 4.27 -1.25
CA SER A 191 -13.10 5.12 -2.32
C SER A 191 -12.82 6.61 -2.08
N LYS A 192 -12.99 7.09 -0.83
CA LYS A 192 -12.66 8.48 -0.49
C LYS A 192 -11.17 8.81 -0.63
N LEU A 193 -10.29 7.87 -0.31
CA LEU A 193 -8.87 8.03 -0.57
C LEU A 193 -8.56 8.12 -2.07
N LEU A 194 -9.21 7.28 -2.89
CA LEU A 194 -9.05 7.29 -4.35
C LEU A 194 -9.59 8.58 -4.99
N GLU A 195 -10.76 9.08 -4.55
CA GLU A 195 -11.29 10.39 -4.94
C GLU A 195 -10.27 11.51 -4.63
N GLY A 196 -9.63 11.42 -3.46
CA GLY A 196 -8.53 12.29 -3.09
C GLY A 196 -7.39 12.24 -4.11
N VAL A 197 -6.90 11.04 -4.44
CA VAL A 197 -5.83 10.85 -5.44
C VAL A 197 -6.22 11.45 -6.79
N ALA A 198 -7.43 11.16 -7.28
CA ALA A 198 -7.93 11.66 -8.55
C ALA A 198 -8.07 13.20 -8.58
N SER A 199 -8.62 13.81 -7.53
CA SER A 199 -8.79 15.27 -7.44
C SER A 199 -7.45 16.03 -7.49
N ASN A 200 -6.37 15.41 -7.01
CA ASN A 200 -5.02 15.94 -7.10
C ASN A 200 -4.23 15.46 -8.35
N LYS A 201 -4.92 14.89 -9.34
CA LYS A 201 -4.34 14.35 -10.59
C LYS A 201 -3.26 13.29 -10.36
N GLY A 202 -3.35 12.58 -9.23
CA GLY A 202 -2.53 11.41 -8.96
C GLY A 202 -3.01 10.20 -9.74
N LYS A 203 -2.17 9.15 -9.79
CA LYS A 203 -2.52 7.86 -10.40
C LYS A 203 -2.61 6.81 -9.30
N ALA A 204 -3.65 5.99 -9.35
CA ALA A 204 -3.82 4.83 -8.49
C ALA A 204 -4.01 3.58 -9.35
N ILE A 205 -3.40 2.48 -8.93
CA ILE A 205 -3.69 1.14 -9.47
C ILE A 205 -4.43 0.39 -8.37
N LEU A 206 -5.63 -0.06 -8.69
CA LEU A 206 -6.47 -0.82 -7.76
C LEU A 206 -6.46 -2.30 -8.14
N ILE A 207 -6.03 -3.14 -7.20
CA ILE A 207 -6.19 -4.59 -7.30
C ILE A 207 -7.43 -4.95 -6.50
N ASP A 208 -8.54 -5.12 -7.20
CA ASP A 208 -9.85 -5.35 -6.62
C ASP A 208 -10.21 -6.85 -6.62
N ALA A 209 -10.00 -7.51 -5.48
CA ALA A 209 -10.36 -8.92 -5.32
C ALA A 209 -11.87 -9.14 -5.04
N THR A 210 -12.60 -8.12 -4.59
CA THR A 210 -14.03 -8.24 -4.27
C THR A 210 -14.92 -7.89 -5.47
N GLY A 211 -14.39 -7.13 -6.43
CA GLY A 211 -15.12 -6.60 -7.56
C GLY A 211 -16.05 -5.43 -7.18
N GLU A 212 -15.93 -4.92 -5.95
CA GLU A 212 -16.80 -3.87 -5.42
C GLU A 212 -16.61 -2.53 -6.13
N TYR A 213 -15.44 -2.26 -6.72
CA TYR A 213 -15.09 -0.94 -7.26
C TYR A 213 -15.31 -0.85 -8.77
N ALA A 214 -15.33 -1.98 -9.48
CA ALA A 214 -15.44 -2.02 -10.94
C ALA A 214 -16.74 -1.38 -11.48
N THR A 215 -17.79 -1.31 -10.66
CA THR A 215 -19.11 -0.77 -11.04
C THR A 215 -19.40 0.62 -10.47
N GLN A 216 -18.50 1.16 -9.65
CA GLN A 216 -18.80 2.31 -8.78
C GLN A 216 -18.39 3.65 -9.37
N ASP A 217 -17.62 3.68 -10.46
CA ASP A 217 -17.11 4.93 -11.01
C ASP A 217 -17.28 5.00 -12.53
N SER A 218 -18.23 5.83 -12.96
CA SER A 218 -18.45 6.18 -14.37
C SER A 218 -17.74 7.48 -14.78
N ASN A 219 -16.93 8.06 -13.89
CA ASN A 219 -16.26 9.32 -14.17
C ASN A 219 -15.09 9.11 -15.15
N GLY A 220 -14.85 10.11 -16.00
CA GLY A 220 -13.84 10.05 -17.06
C GLY A 220 -12.38 9.99 -16.59
N TYR A 221 -12.11 10.10 -15.29
CA TYR A 221 -10.78 9.90 -14.72
C TYR A 221 -10.51 8.42 -14.35
N SER A 222 -11.52 7.55 -14.42
CA SER A 222 -11.40 6.12 -14.17
C SER A 222 -11.23 5.38 -15.49
N ASP A 223 -10.23 4.50 -15.56
CA ASP A 223 -10.05 3.61 -16.70
C ASP A 223 -11.07 2.47 -16.65
N GLN A 224 -11.41 1.95 -17.84
CA GLN A 224 -12.25 0.74 -17.93
C GLN A 224 -11.63 -0.40 -17.11
N PRO A 225 -12.39 -1.02 -16.19
CA PRO A 225 -11.88 -2.13 -15.39
C PRO A 225 -11.51 -3.30 -16.29
N SER A 226 -10.46 -4.02 -15.93
CA SER A 226 -10.01 -5.19 -16.66
C SER A 226 -9.98 -6.41 -15.75
N ILE A 227 -10.67 -7.47 -16.15
CA ILE A 227 -10.68 -8.74 -15.40
C ILE A 227 -9.55 -9.63 -15.93
N LEU A 228 -8.46 -9.67 -15.17
CA LEU A 228 -7.33 -10.56 -15.42
C LEU A 228 -7.82 -12.01 -15.43
N SER A 229 -7.31 -12.83 -16.35
CA SER A 229 -7.69 -14.23 -16.62
C SER A 229 -9.01 -14.46 -17.35
N LYS A 230 -9.77 -13.40 -17.67
CA LYS A 230 -11.01 -13.51 -18.44
C LYS A 230 -10.95 -12.69 -19.72
N GLU A 231 -10.76 -11.38 -19.58
CA GLU A 231 -10.73 -10.42 -20.67
C GLU A 231 -9.29 -9.98 -20.97
N SER A 232 -8.43 -10.03 -19.96
CA SER A 232 -7.02 -9.71 -20.11
C SER A 232 -6.09 -10.80 -19.57
N PHE A 233 -4.85 -10.75 -20.03
CA PHE A 233 -3.74 -11.59 -19.58
C PHE A 233 -2.48 -10.74 -19.48
N PHE A 234 -1.51 -11.19 -18.68
CA PHE A 234 -0.19 -10.59 -18.55
C PHE A 234 0.83 -11.55 -19.15
N HIS A 235 1.26 -11.32 -20.39
CA HIS A 235 2.09 -12.26 -21.12
C HIS A 235 3.35 -12.61 -20.32
N TYR A 236 3.62 -13.90 -20.18
CA TYR A 236 4.72 -14.42 -19.36
C TYR A 236 6.10 -13.88 -19.75
N SER A 237 6.31 -13.47 -21.00
CA SER A 237 7.59 -12.86 -21.39
C SER A 237 7.86 -11.49 -20.76
N ASN A 238 6.87 -10.88 -20.12
CA ASN A 238 7.07 -9.70 -19.26
C ASN A 238 7.55 -10.09 -17.85
N LEU A 239 7.52 -11.38 -17.47
CA LEU A 239 8.11 -11.88 -16.24
C LEU A 239 9.61 -11.95 -16.37
N THR A 240 10.29 -11.75 -15.24
CA THR A 240 11.72 -12.00 -15.13
C THR A 240 11.99 -13.50 -14.98
N VAL A 241 13.22 -13.92 -15.27
CA VAL A 241 13.70 -15.27 -14.95
C VAL A 241 13.59 -15.55 -13.44
N GLY A 242 13.75 -14.53 -12.59
CA GLY A 242 13.53 -14.64 -11.15
C GLY A 242 12.08 -14.97 -10.79
N ASP A 243 11.09 -14.43 -11.51
CA ASP A 243 9.68 -14.76 -11.30
C ASP A 243 9.39 -16.22 -11.68
N LEU A 244 10.04 -16.73 -12.75
CA LEU A 244 9.96 -18.16 -13.09
C LEU A 244 10.52 -19.05 -11.98
N PHE A 245 11.54 -18.60 -11.25
CA PHE A 245 12.04 -19.34 -10.09
C PHE A 245 11.03 -19.38 -8.95
N VAL A 246 10.28 -18.31 -8.71
CA VAL A 246 9.21 -18.30 -7.71
C VAL A 246 8.07 -19.24 -8.11
N LEU A 247 7.73 -19.27 -9.40
CA LEU A 247 6.69 -20.12 -9.95
C LEU A 247 7.06 -21.62 -9.95
N LEU A 248 8.27 -21.96 -10.38
CA LEU A 248 8.73 -23.34 -10.55
C LEU A 248 9.44 -23.92 -9.31
N ARG A 249 9.98 -23.06 -8.45
CA ARG A 249 10.70 -23.40 -7.20
C ARG A 249 11.82 -24.44 -7.38
N PRO A 250 12.73 -24.29 -8.36
CA PRO A 250 13.83 -25.24 -8.54
C PRO A 250 14.72 -25.34 -7.29
N SER A 251 15.26 -26.53 -7.01
CA SER A 251 16.30 -26.68 -5.99
C SER A 251 17.59 -25.93 -6.39
N GLY A 252 18.17 -25.20 -5.44
CA GLY A 252 19.24 -24.22 -5.69
C GLY A 252 20.42 -24.77 -6.48
N GLN A 253 21.14 -25.74 -5.92
CA GLN A 253 22.39 -26.22 -6.53
C GLN A 253 22.22 -27.23 -7.67
N VAL A 254 21.02 -27.72 -7.91
CA VAL A 254 20.81 -28.87 -8.82
C VAL A 254 19.92 -28.49 -9.99
N GLN A 255 18.78 -27.84 -9.73
CA GLN A 255 17.77 -27.58 -10.75
C GLN A 255 17.83 -26.16 -11.30
N GLN A 256 18.29 -25.17 -10.54
CA GLN A 256 18.40 -23.79 -11.03
C GLN A 256 19.34 -23.66 -12.24
N PRO A 257 20.55 -24.26 -12.24
CA PRO A 257 21.44 -24.18 -13.41
C PRO A 257 20.80 -24.78 -14.66
N ILE A 258 20.15 -25.94 -14.52
CA ILE A 258 19.46 -26.62 -15.62
C ILE A 258 18.30 -25.78 -16.17
N LEU A 259 17.57 -25.09 -15.30
CA LEU A 259 16.50 -24.18 -15.72
C LEU A 259 17.04 -22.96 -16.47
N LEU A 260 18.15 -22.37 -16.01
CA LEU A 260 18.81 -21.27 -16.69
C LEU A 260 19.30 -21.69 -18.09
N ASP A 261 20.01 -22.81 -18.17
CA ASP A 261 20.49 -23.35 -19.44
C ASP A 261 19.34 -23.62 -20.41
N ALA A 262 18.21 -24.15 -19.91
CA ALA A 262 17.03 -24.40 -20.74
C ALA A 262 16.40 -23.10 -21.27
N ILE A 263 16.30 -22.07 -20.42
CA ILE A 263 15.79 -20.75 -20.82
C ILE A 263 16.70 -20.14 -21.89
N GLN A 264 18.01 -20.14 -21.67
CA GLN A 264 19.00 -19.63 -22.62
C GLN A 264 18.95 -20.38 -23.95
N SER A 265 18.87 -21.72 -23.91
CA SER A 265 18.73 -22.55 -25.10
C SER A 265 17.47 -22.19 -25.90
N LEU A 266 16.32 -21.95 -25.24
CA LEU A 266 15.08 -21.58 -25.94
C LEU A 266 15.11 -20.16 -26.50
N LYS A 267 15.75 -19.21 -25.81
CA LYS A 267 16.02 -17.89 -26.37
C LYS A 267 16.91 -17.98 -27.61
N LEU A 268 17.94 -18.81 -27.55
CA LEU A 268 18.83 -19.07 -28.68
C LEU A 268 18.07 -19.71 -29.85
N VAL A 269 17.15 -20.65 -29.61
CA VAL A 269 16.26 -21.21 -30.65
C VAL A 269 15.40 -20.10 -31.28
N LYS A 270 14.81 -19.21 -30.48
CA LYS A 270 14.01 -18.08 -30.97
C LYS A 270 14.85 -17.17 -31.87
N ILE A 271 16.05 -16.81 -31.46
CA ILE A 271 16.99 -15.98 -32.22
C ILE A 271 17.43 -16.69 -33.50
N ALA A 272 17.81 -17.97 -33.43
CA ALA A 272 18.21 -18.74 -34.60
C ALA A 272 17.12 -18.76 -35.68
N ASN A 273 15.86 -18.92 -35.28
CA ASN A 273 14.71 -18.86 -36.19
C ASN A 273 14.50 -17.46 -36.77
N ARG A 274 14.65 -16.40 -35.95
CA ARG A 274 14.53 -15.00 -36.41
C ARG A 274 15.59 -14.63 -37.44
N GLU A 275 16.84 -15.02 -37.18
CA GLU A 275 18.01 -14.70 -38.03
C GLU A 275 18.21 -15.68 -39.20
N GLY A 276 17.36 -16.71 -39.31
CA GLY A 276 17.50 -17.76 -40.34
C GLY A 276 18.77 -18.61 -40.20
N LYS A 277 19.35 -18.69 -39.00
CA LYS A 277 20.56 -19.48 -38.71
C LYS A 277 20.15 -20.95 -38.51
N ASN A 278 20.59 -21.83 -39.39
CA ASN A 278 20.24 -23.25 -39.33
C ASN A 278 21.17 -24.01 -38.36
N LEU A 279 20.71 -24.23 -37.13
CA LEU A 279 21.36 -25.12 -36.18
C LEU A 279 20.82 -26.54 -36.37
N SER A 280 21.69 -27.45 -36.86
CA SER A 280 21.36 -28.85 -37.23
C SER A 280 20.67 -29.67 -36.14
N HIS A 281 20.79 -29.25 -34.88
CA HIS A 281 20.27 -29.95 -33.71
C HIS A 281 18.98 -29.32 -33.12
N ILE A 282 18.42 -28.30 -33.75
CA ILE A 282 17.08 -27.81 -33.39
C ILE A 282 16.02 -28.72 -34.02
N LYS A 283 15.13 -29.29 -33.19
CA LYS A 283 13.98 -30.08 -33.67
C LYS A 283 12.75 -29.72 -32.85
N ASN A 284 11.62 -29.46 -33.52
CA ASN A 284 10.34 -29.14 -32.87
C ASN A 284 10.46 -28.02 -31.81
N GLY A 285 11.22 -26.95 -32.11
CA GLY A 285 11.36 -25.80 -31.20
C GLY A 285 12.28 -26.01 -30.00
N VAL A 286 12.99 -27.14 -29.90
CA VAL A 286 13.98 -27.41 -28.84
C VAL A 286 15.37 -27.67 -29.41
N LEU A 287 16.40 -27.25 -28.67
CA LEU A 287 17.81 -27.53 -28.96
C LEU A 287 18.22 -28.87 -28.35
N ILE A 288 18.56 -29.86 -29.19
CA ILE A 288 19.02 -31.18 -28.74
C ILE A 288 20.55 -31.14 -28.53
N LYS A 289 21.01 -30.99 -27.29
CA LYS A 289 22.44 -30.95 -26.97
C LYS A 289 23.12 -32.32 -27.05
N GLN A 290 22.40 -33.43 -26.85
CA GLN A 290 22.97 -34.79 -26.84
C GLN A 290 23.83 -35.05 -28.08
N LYS A 291 25.14 -35.29 -27.88
CA LYS A 291 26.14 -35.55 -28.95
C LYS A 291 26.27 -34.44 -30.01
N ALA A 292 25.74 -33.25 -29.75
CA ALA A 292 25.80 -32.12 -30.68
C ALA A 292 27.14 -31.37 -30.60
N ASP A 293 27.52 -30.76 -31.71
CA ASP A 293 28.66 -29.83 -31.78
C ASP A 293 28.36 -28.54 -31.01
N LYS A 294 29.26 -28.15 -30.10
CA LYS A 294 29.08 -26.93 -29.30
C LYS A 294 29.33 -25.66 -30.09
N LYS A 295 30.27 -25.71 -31.03
CA LYS A 295 30.78 -24.53 -31.74
C LYS A 295 29.66 -23.70 -32.39
N PRO A 296 28.73 -24.25 -33.18
CA PRO A 296 27.68 -23.45 -33.82
C PRO A 296 26.75 -22.75 -32.81
N VAL A 297 26.49 -23.41 -31.68
CA VAL A 297 25.66 -22.87 -30.60
C VAL A 297 26.40 -21.75 -29.87
N PHE A 298 27.68 -21.96 -29.53
CA PHE A 298 28.49 -20.94 -28.87
C PHE A 298 28.79 -19.73 -29.75
N ASP A 299 29.04 -19.95 -31.05
CA ASP A 299 29.23 -18.85 -32.00
C ASP A 299 27.97 -17.95 -32.02
N LEU A 300 26.77 -18.55 -32.06
CA LEU A 300 25.51 -17.80 -32.01
C LEU A 300 25.25 -17.16 -30.64
N TYR A 301 25.56 -17.87 -29.55
CA TYR A 301 25.43 -17.32 -28.19
C TYR A 301 26.31 -16.08 -28.02
N ASN A 302 27.55 -16.12 -28.48
CA ASN A 302 28.48 -14.98 -28.39
C ASN A 302 28.04 -13.81 -29.28
N GLU A 303 27.41 -14.08 -30.42
CA GLU A 303 26.87 -13.04 -31.31
C GLU A 303 25.69 -12.29 -30.67
N PHE A 304 24.88 -12.97 -29.84
CA PHE A 304 23.64 -12.42 -29.24
C PHE A 304 23.60 -12.50 -27.70
N SER A 305 24.77 -12.42 -27.04
CA SER A 305 24.87 -12.65 -25.58
C SER A 305 23.96 -11.72 -24.78
N ASP A 306 23.89 -10.44 -25.14
CA ASP A 306 23.11 -9.44 -24.42
C ASP A 306 21.61 -9.73 -24.45
N GLU A 307 21.11 -10.27 -25.56
CA GLU A 307 19.70 -10.61 -25.74
C GLU A 307 19.35 -11.93 -25.00
N ILE A 308 20.26 -12.90 -25.06
CA ILE A 308 20.09 -14.20 -24.37
C ILE A 308 20.13 -14.00 -22.85
N GLU A 309 21.05 -13.18 -22.35
CA GLU A 309 21.22 -12.89 -20.92
C GLU A 309 20.23 -11.84 -20.38
N ALA A 310 19.37 -11.27 -21.23
CA ALA A 310 18.34 -10.35 -20.78
C ALA A 310 17.44 -10.97 -19.70
N GLY A 311 17.12 -10.22 -18.64
CA GLY A 311 16.45 -10.76 -17.46
C GLY A 311 15.01 -11.27 -17.66
N PHE A 312 14.40 -11.06 -18.84
CA PHE A 312 13.02 -11.41 -19.14
C PHE A 312 12.86 -12.83 -19.72
N ALA A 313 11.71 -13.43 -19.50
CA ALA A 313 11.32 -14.77 -19.96
C ALA A 313 10.89 -14.78 -21.45
N ASP A 314 11.71 -14.20 -22.33
CA ASP A 314 11.38 -14.03 -23.74
C ASP A 314 11.77 -15.24 -24.61
N PHE A 315 11.06 -16.35 -24.42
CA PHE A 315 11.25 -17.61 -25.15
C PHE A 315 9.92 -18.36 -25.25
N ASP A 316 9.83 -19.44 -26.05
CA ASP A 316 8.61 -20.24 -26.10
C ASP A 316 8.48 -21.17 -24.87
N ILE A 317 7.63 -20.77 -23.92
CA ILE A 317 7.43 -21.52 -22.68
C ILE A 317 6.80 -22.91 -22.88
N GLN A 318 6.09 -23.15 -23.99
CA GLN A 318 5.52 -24.48 -24.28
C GLN A 318 6.61 -25.53 -24.45
N ASN A 319 7.80 -25.11 -24.88
CA ASN A 319 8.95 -25.99 -25.08
C ASN A 319 9.83 -26.14 -23.83
N LEU A 320 9.52 -25.45 -22.72
CA LEU A 320 10.38 -25.42 -21.53
C LEU A 320 10.58 -26.80 -20.90
N THR A 321 9.51 -27.58 -20.69
CA THR A 321 9.66 -28.94 -20.12
C THR A 321 10.53 -29.82 -20.99
N GLN A 322 10.38 -29.73 -22.31
CA GLN A 322 11.16 -30.54 -23.23
C GLN A 322 12.62 -30.08 -23.28
N GLN A 323 12.87 -28.77 -23.29
CA GLN A 323 14.23 -28.24 -23.26
C GLN A 323 14.96 -28.65 -21.97
N LEU A 324 14.30 -28.57 -20.81
CA LEU A 324 14.85 -29.02 -19.53
C LEU A 324 15.39 -30.46 -19.58
N ARG A 325 14.70 -31.36 -20.30
CA ARG A 325 15.17 -32.75 -20.51
C ARG A 325 16.40 -32.81 -21.41
N ARG A 326 16.52 -31.90 -22.39
CA ARG A 326 17.66 -31.80 -23.32
C ARG A 326 18.90 -31.16 -22.71
N GLU A 327 18.75 -30.45 -21.60
CA GLU A 327 19.88 -29.92 -20.82
C GLU A 327 20.59 -30.98 -19.95
N CYS A 328 19.94 -32.13 -19.71
CA CYS A 328 20.48 -33.20 -18.88
C CYS A 328 21.48 -34.08 -19.65
N VAL A 329 22.57 -33.47 -20.12
CA VAL A 329 23.67 -34.14 -20.84
C VAL A 329 25.00 -33.96 -20.10
N TYR A 330 25.97 -34.83 -20.41
CA TYR A 330 27.34 -34.61 -19.99
C TYR A 330 27.96 -33.42 -20.72
N ASP A 331 28.81 -32.66 -20.04
CA ASP A 331 29.40 -31.45 -20.59
C ASP A 331 30.39 -31.76 -21.72
N SER A 332 30.93 -32.97 -21.80
CA SER A 332 31.86 -33.43 -22.85
C SER A 332 31.47 -34.80 -23.37
N ASN A 333 31.76 -35.06 -24.64
CA ASN A 333 31.57 -36.36 -25.24
C ASN A 333 32.73 -37.32 -24.91
N ASP A 334 32.47 -38.62 -25.05
CA ASP A 334 33.44 -39.71 -24.80
C ASP A 334 34.19 -39.57 -23.47
N TYR A 335 33.44 -39.39 -22.38
CA TYR A 335 33.96 -39.29 -21.01
C TYR A 335 35.04 -38.21 -20.80
N GLY A 336 35.02 -37.14 -21.61
CA GLY A 336 35.99 -36.03 -21.51
C GLY A 336 37.00 -35.98 -22.64
N ASN A 337 37.08 -37.01 -23.48
CA ASN A 337 38.04 -37.04 -24.59
C ASN A 337 37.69 -36.04 -25.70
N ASP A 338 36.40 -35.74 -25.90
CA ASP A 338 35.95 -34.75 -26.88
C ASP A 338 35.16 -33.63 -26.20
N ILE A 339 35.86 -32.54 -25.90
CA ILE A 339 35.30 -31.33 -25.29
C ILE A 339 34.51 -30.46 -26.29
N THR A 340 34.64 -30.71 -27.59
CA THR A 340 34.00 -29.91 -28.65
C THR A 340 32.53 -30.24 -28.83
N LYS A 341 32.10 -31.40 -28.30
CA LYS A 341 30.72 -31.89 -28.30
C LYS A 341 30.20 -32.06 -26.88
N TRP A 342 28.90 -31.94 -26.70
CA TRP A 342 28.26 -32.46 -25.49
C TRP A 342 28.19 -33.99 -25.55
N GLY A 343 28.14 -34.64 -24.39
CA GLY A 343 28.07 -36.08 -24.30
C GLY A 343 26.66 -36.65 -24.45
N ASP A 344 26.53 -37.90 -23.98
CA ASP A 344 25.23 -38.57 -23.88
C ASP A 344 24.40 -38.00 -22.69
N ILE A 345 23.19 -38.54 -22.49
CA ILE A 345 22.31 -38.16 -21.39
C ILE A 345 22.98 -38.48 -20.04
N ASP A 346 23.03 -37.48 -19.17
CA ASP A 346 23.43 -37.64 -17.77
C ASP A 346 22.18 -38.05 -16.96
N LYS A 347 22.09 -39.36 -16.68
CA LYS A 347 20.97 -39.96 -15.94
C LYS A 347 20.80 -39.34 -14.55
N ARG A 348 21.89 -38.95 -13.89
CA ARG A 348 21.83 -38.37 -12.54
C ARG A 348 21.26 -36.96 -12.59
N LYS A 349 21.71 -36.11 -13.54
CA LYS A 349 21.11 -34.77 -13.77
C LYS A 349 19.61 -34.91 -14.10
N TYR A 350 19.26 -35.88 -14.95
CA TYR A 350 17.89 -36.14 -15.37
C TYR A 350 16.98 -36.56 -14.20
N GLU A 351 17.37 -37.58 -13.44
CA GLU A 351 16.60 -38.11 -12.31
C GLU A 351 16.37 -37.02 -11.25
N ASN A 352 17.42 -36.27 -10.89
CA ASN A 352 17.34 -35.18 -9.92
C ASN A 352 16.47 -34.00 -10.38
N SER A 353 16.22 -33.88 -11.67
CA SER A 353 15.42 -32.79 -12.27
C SER A 353 13.98 -33.20 -12.58
N THR A 354 13.62 -34.47 -12.39
CA THR A 354 12.27 -35.00 -12.66
C THR A 354 11.17 -34.17 -12.00
N SER A 355 11.36 -33.75 -10.74
CA SER A 355 10.38 -32.93 -10.02
C SER A 355 10.25 -31.51 -10.60
N LEU A 356 11.29 -30.95 -11.20
CA LEU A 356 11.19 -29.69 -11.95
C LEU A 356 10.42 -29.88 -13.25
N PHE A 357 10.66 -30.98 -13.99
CA PHE A 357 9.93 -31.26 -15.23
C PHE A 357 8.42 -31.36 -14.98
N LEU A 358 8.02 -32.11 -13.95
CA LEU A 358 6.60 -32.29 -13.59
C LEU A 358 5.92 -30.97 -13.21
N ARG A 359 6.60 -30.13 -12.41
CA ARG A 359 6.08 -28.80 -12.03
C ARG A 359 5.95 -27.86 -13.22
N THR A 360 6.94 -27.87 -14.12
CA THR A 360 6.93 -27.06 -15.34
C THR A 360 5.76 -27.48 -16.23
N GLU A 361 5.59 -28.78 -16.46
CA GLU A 361 4.49 -29.31 -17.26
C GLU A 361 3.13 -28.93 -16.66
N THR A 362 2.97 -29.11 -15.35
CA THR A 362 1.72 -28.80 -14.64
C THR A 362 1.39 -27.30 -14.72
N LEU A 363 2.41 -26.44 -14.57
CA LEU A 363 2.24 -24.99 -14.66
C LEU A 363 1.84 -24.56 -16.07
N VAL A 364 2.57 -25.03 -17.09
CA VAL A 364 2.33 -24.68 -18.50
C VAL A 364 0.97 -25.20 -18.96
N GLN A 365 0.53 -26.36 -18.48
CA GLN A 365 -0.75 -26.96 -18.83
C GLN A 365 -1.94 -26.40 -18.04
N SER A 366 -1.72 -25.75 -16.88
CA SER A 366 -2.78 -25.25 -16.02
C SER A 366 -3.65 -24.18 -16.69
N ASP A 367 -4.96 -24.39 -16.72
CA ASP A 367 -5.91 -23.43 -17.31
C ASP A 367 -5.86 -22.06 -16.63
N SER A 368 -5.72 -22.02 -15.31
CA SER A 368 -5.62 -20.77 -14.56
C SER A 368 -4.37 -19.97 -14.95
N PHE A 369 -3.21 -20.62 -15.01
CA PHE A 369 -1.97 -19.95 -15.40
C PHE A 369 -1.94 -19.60 -16.90
N LYS A 370 -2.48 -20.45 -17.77
CA LYS A 370 -2.64 -20.12 -19.20
C LYS A 370 -3.46 -18.86 -19.40
N ARG A 371 -4.56 -18.71 -18.66
CA ARG A 371 -5.43 -17.53 -18.75
C ARG A 371 -4.78 -16.27 -18.16
N ILE A 372 -4.06 -16.40 -17.04
CA ILE A 372 -3.38 -15.26 -16.41
C ILE A 372 -2.17 -14.82 -17.22
N PHE A 373 -1.31 -15.76 -17.63
CA PHE A 373 0.01 -15.48 -18.20
C PHE A 373 0.11 -15.66 -19.72
N GLY A 374 -0.98 -16.06 -20.38
CA GLY A 374 -1.01 -16.18 -21.84
C GLY A 374 -0.04 -17.21 -22.40
N PHE A 375 0.20 -18.34 -21.73
CA PHE A 375 1.22 -19.33 -22.18
C PHE A 375 1.01 -19.89 -23.60
N GLY A 376 -0.20 -19.77 -24.17
CA GLY A 376 -0.50 -20.15 -25.56
C GLY A 376 -0.93 -18.99 -26.44
N LYS A 377 -0.67 -17.75 -26.00
CA LYS A 377 -0.99 -16.51 -26.70
C LYS A 377 0.30 -15.85 -27.20
N GLN A 378 0.19 -14.99 -28.20
CA GLN A 378 1.28 -14.08 -28.57
C GLN A 378 1.22 -12.83 -27.68
N LYS A 379 2.38 -12.16 -27.54
CA LYS A 379 2.51 -10.96 -26.70
C LYS A 379 1.67 -9.78 -27.22
N ASP A 380 1.40 -9.76 -28.52
CA ASP A 380 0.61 -8.75 -29.22
C ASP A 380 -0.86 -9.13 -29.40
N ASP A 381 -1.30 -10.28 -28.85
CA ASP A 381 -2.71 -10.66 -28.88
C ASP A 381 -3.60 -9.66 -28.11
N ASP A 382 -4.83 -9.50 -28.58
CA ASP A 382 -5.85 -8.70 -27.90
C ASP A 382 -6.08 -9.17 -26.46
N GLY A 383 -6.11 -8.20 -25.54
CA GLY A 383 -6.24 -8.43 -24.10
C GLY A 383 -4.91 -8.52 -23.35
N GLU A 384 -3.76 -8.34 -24.01
CA GLU A 384 -2.50 -8.16 -23.28
C GLU A 384 -2.56 -6.90 -22.40
N PHE A 385 -2.32 -7.08 -21.11
CA PHE A 385 -2.47 -6.04 -20.09
C PHE A 385 -1.51 -4.88 -20.30
N VAL A 386 -0.31 -5.14 -20.83
CA VAL A 386 0.75 -4.13 -21.00
C VAL A 386 0.76 -3.47 -22.38
N SER A 387 0.10 -4.05 -23.39
CA SER A 387 0.04 -3.49 -24.75
C SER A 387 -0.97 -2.35 -24.90
N SER A 388 -1.77 -2.11 -23.85
CA SER A 388 -2.84 -1.11 -23.78
C SER A 388 -2.50 0.28 -23.21
N PRO A 389 -1.31 0.89 -23.40
CA PRO A 389 -1.14 2.33 -23.16
C PRO A 389 -1.00 3.15 -24.45
N LYS A 390 -1.40 2.63 -25.62
CA LYS A 390 -1.57 3.46 -26.81
C LYS A 390 -2.96 4.13 -26.76
N ASN A 391 -2.99 5.41 -26.40
CA ASN A 391 -4.12 6.35 -26.46
C ASN A 391 -5.07 6.44 -25.25
N ARG A 392 -4.55 6.71 -24.06
CA ARG A 392 -5.33 7.42 -23.03
C ARG A 392 -4.53 8.61 -22.50
N THR A 393 -4.50 9.67 -23.30
CA THR A 393 -4.23 11.04 -22.82
C THR A 393 -5.25 11.33 -21.72
N VAL A 394 -4.75 11.60 -20.51
CA VAL A 394 -5.51 12.28 -19.45
C VAL A 394 -5.65 13.75 -19.79
#